data_AF-A0A136NE24-F1
#
_entry.id   AF-A0A136NE24-F1
#
_cell.length_a   1.000
_cell.length_b   1.000
_cell.length_c   1.000
_cell.angle_alpha   90.00
_cell.angle_beta   90.00
_cell.angle_gamma   90.00
#
_symmetry.space_group_name_H-M   'P 1'
#
loop_
_entity.id
_entity.type
_entity.pdbx_description
1 polymer ?
#
loop_
_entity_poly.entity_id
_entity_poly.type
_entity_poly.pdbx_seq_one_letter_code
_entity_poly.pdbx_strand_id
1 'polypeptide(L)'
;MKKFIILFTALFCIPVFSQIVPFTVNLDTSITKTSDSTLLYITNPTNYVLNITAIRTTSPFFFTRVNTLNIAANDSTPLWVLYSSFHNLTYRSFLILEARVPNGGLKYSLVYGFIATSKYPDAIYAFTQGLSDEALKSALRTFTASGYISLGYNAARDRMFETVDDYGGDTIECIYTGRKIYATTRTQAQNQNFDTEHTWPQSNFNENEPMRSDIHHLFPTYSPSNNARSNYPFGFVVSNITYQDGGSKLGRDIYNSIVFEPRDVQKGNTARAVFYFITRYQNYGSYLALNQETALRQFHLMDTVNARERLRNERIKTYQNNRNPFADHPEFVERIGAFYTAYNTPPKAEITASPFEVRFDTLANPGDTVSYYVAVCNYGNANLTVSSVTSSNPVFTVENFPTTVLPNQYGFAKVKFTPTAANTAYTGELTINNSDSTLRVSLNGICGVVNGISIISGEIPRSFALKQNYPNPFNPVTNIEFSIPVSSEVKLVIFDITGKQVALLLDQYLRAGTYKVDWSAAKLPSGVYFYRFTAENYSQTRKMILIK
;
A
#
# COMPACT_ATOMS: atom_id res chain seq x y z
N MET A 1 -0.45 -11.89 21.60
CA MET A 1 -1.53 -12.84 21.98
C MET A 1 -2.26 -13.21 20.69
N LYS A 2 -2.22 -14.47 20.22
CA LYS A 2 -2.91 -14.87 18.98
C LYS A 2 -4.41 -14.84 19.23
N LYS A 3 -5.16 -13.91 18.61
CA LYS A 3 -6.62 -13.92 18.67
C LYS A 3 -7.13 -14.92 17.62
N PHE A 4 -7.67 -16.05 18.09
CA PHE A 4 -8.40 -16.99 17.25
C PHE A 4 -9.82 -16.47 17.08
N ILE A 5 -10.09 -15.75 16.00
CA ILE A 5 -11.46 -15.48 15.56
C ILE A 5 -11.81 -16.58 14.56
N ILE A 6 -12.66 -17.52 14.96
CA ILE A 6 -13.20 -18.54 14.03
C ILE A 6 -14.37 -17.88 13.30
N LEU A 7 -14.11 -17.37 12.11
CA LEU A 7 -15.17 -16.85 11.24
C LEU A 7 -15.54 -17.89 10.19
N PHE A 8 -16.78 -18.38 10.25
CA PHE A 8 -17.36 -19.18 9.18
C PHE A 8 -18.01 -18.26 8.14
N THR A 9 -17.40 -18.13 6.96
CA THR A 9 -18.04 -17.48 5.81
C THR A 9 -18.11 -18.44 4.65
N ALA A 10 -19.33 -18.90 4.33
CA ALA A 10 -19.67 -19.67 3.13
C ALA A 10 -19.73 -18.74 1.92
N LEU A 11 -19.17 -19.09 0.75
CA LEU A 11 -19.74 -18.55 -0.48
C LEU A 11 -21.20 -19.04 -0.56
N PHE A 12 -22.01 -18.48 -1.45
CA PHE A 12 -23.13 -19.20 -2.05
C PHE A 12 -22.97 -19.11 -3.57
N CYS A 13 -23.28 -20.19 -4.29
CA CYS A 13 -23.43 -20.15 -5.75
C CYS A 13 -24.81 -19.62 -6.18
N ILE A 14 -25.49 -18.87 -5.30
CA ILE A 14 -26.79 -18.24 -5.53
C ILE A 14 -26.54 -16.73 -5.64
N PRO A 15 -27.24 -15.97 -6.50
CA PRO A 15 -26.96 -14.53 -6.72
C PRO A 15 -27.18 -13.63 -5.50
N VAL A 16 -27.45 -14.18 -4.31
CA VAL A 16 -27.91 -13.42 -3.16
C VAL A 16 -27.39 -14.12 -1.89
N PHE A 17 -26.65 -13.37 -1.07
CA PHE A 17 -26.46 -13.53 0.38
C PHE A 17 -25.10 -13.91 1.01
N SER A 18 -24.03 -14.34 0.32
CA SER A 18 -22.72 -14.47 1.02
C SER A 18 -21.87 -13.19 1.10
N GLN A 19 -22.26 -12.11 0.40
CA GLN A 19 -21.53 -10.84 0.36
C GLN A 19 -22.18 -9.70 1.19
N ILE A 20 -23.28 -9.95 1.91
CA ILE A 20 -24.19 -8.91 2.42
C ILE A 20 -24.17 -8.77 3.96
N VAL A 21 -23.04 -9.02 4.63
CA VAL A 21 -22.86 -8.47 5.98
C VAL A 21 -21.49 -7.79 6.04
N PRO A 22 -21.42 -6.48 6.32
CA PRO A 22 -20.15 -5.80 6.58
C PRO A 22 -19.44 -6.53 7.71
N PHE A 23 -18.40 -7.29 7.38
CA PHE A 23 -17.56 -7.93 8.37
C PHE A 23 -16.25 -7.16 8.45
N THR A 24 -16.10 -6.42 9.54
CA THR A 24 -14.83 -5.76 9.88
C THR A 24 -14.11 -6.62 10.89
N VAL A 25 -12.91 -7.07 10.55
CA VAL A 25 -12.02 -7.68 11.54
C VAL A 25 -11.28 -6.58 12.28
N ASN A 26 -11.47 -6.55 13.59
CA ASN A 26 -10.80 -5.61 14.48
C ASN A 26 -9.59 -6.24 15.17
N LEU A 27 -8.41 -5.63 14.98
CA LEU A 27 -7.16 -5.97 15.66
C LEU A 27 -6.86 -4.92 16.75
N ASP A 28 -7.76 -4.79 17.73
CA ASP A 28 -7.87 -3.62 18.65
C ASP A 28 -6.77 -3.45 19.72
N THR A 29 -5.69 -4.21 19.67
CA THR A 29 -4.65 -4.19 20.73
C THR A 29 -3.25 -4.51 20.19
N SER A 30 -2.99 -4.17 18.93
CA SER A 30 -1.68 -4.42 18.32
C SER A 30 -0.63 -3.47 18.91
N ILE A 31 0.56 -4.01 19.17
CA ILE A 31 1.71 -3.23 19.66
C ILE A 31 2.55 -2.83 18.45
N THR A 32 2.90 -1.56 18.33
CA THR A 32 3.77 -1.07 17.25
C THR A 32 5.08 -1.85 17.17
N LYS A 33 5.65 -1.99 15.96
CA LYS A 33 6.91 -2.71 15.69
C LYS A 33 6.85 -4.20 16.06
N THR A 34 5.65 -4.74 16.30
CA THR A 34 5.38 -6.17 16.43
C THR A 34 4.38 -6.61 15.36
N SER A 35 4.30 -7.91 15.09
CA SER A 35 3.29 -8.47 14.20
C SER A 35 2.11 -9.02 14.99
N ASP A 36 0.90 -8.62 14.60
CA ASP A 36 -0.35 -9.26 15.01
C ASP A 36 -0.91 -10.08 13.84
N SER A 37 -1.86 -10.96 14.12
CA SER A 37 -2.45 -11.81 13.09
C SER A 37 -3.86 -12.26 13.45
N THR A 38 -4.69 -12.41 12.43
CA THR A 38 -6.00 -13.03 12.51
C THR A 38 -6.13 -14.12 11.46
N LEU A 39 -6.92 -15.15 11.77
CA LEU A 39 -7.19 -16.26 10.88
C LEU A 39 -8.59 -16.11 10.29
N LEU A 40 -8.69 -16.21 8.96
CA LEU A 40 -9.96 -16.30 8.26
C LEU A 40 -10.13 -17.72 7.73
N TYR A 41 -11.35 -18.25 7.75
CA TYR A 41 -11.67 -19.46 7.00
C TYR A 41 -12.46 -19.08 5.75
N ILE A 42 -11.83 -19.28 4.59
CA ILE A 42 -12.48 -19.09 3.30
C ILE A 42 -13.19 -20.40 2.94
N THR A 43 -14.52 -20.39 2.87
CA THR A 43 -15.31 -21.62 2.67
C THR A 43 -15.93 -21.64 1.29
N ASN A 44 -15.62 -22.68 0.52
CA ASN A 44 -16.21 -22.96 -0.77
C ASN A 44 -17.44 -23.89 -0.62
N PRO A 45 -18.67 -23.38 -0.71
CA PRO A 45 -19.93 -24.12 -0.63
C PRO A 45 -20.28 -24.85 -1.95
N THR A 46 -19.46 -24.66 -2.98
CA THR A 46 -19.85 -25.00 -4.34
C THR A 46 -19.45 -26.43 -4.59
N ASN A 47 -20.05 -27.05 -5.60
CA ASN A 47 -19.70 -28.40 -6.01
C ASN A 47 -18.43 -28.45 -6.90
N TYR A 48 -17.64 -27.36 -6.94
CA TYR A 48 -16.44 -27.23 -7.77
C TYR A 48 -15.27 -26.72 -6.96
N VAL A 49 -14.04 -26.89 -7.44
CA VAL A 49 -12.86 -26.26 -6.84
C VAL A 49 -12.89 -24.76 -7.11
N LEU A 50 -12.65 -23.96 -6.06
CA LEU A 50 -12.52 -22.51 -6.14
C LEU A 50 -11.04 -22.12 -6.19
N ASN A 51 -10.60 -21.53 -7.31
CA ASN A 51 -9.23 -21.04 -7.50
C ASN A 51 -9.17 -19.54 -7.21
N ILE A 52 -8.53 -19.17 -6.10
CA ILE A 52 -8.14 -17.80 -5.79
C ILE A 52 -6.78 -17.55 -6.43
N THR A 53 -6.75 -16.69 -7.43
CA THR A 53 -5.56 -16.42 -8.26
C THR A 53 -4.83 -15.14 -7.88
N ALA A 54 -5.46 -14.28 -7.07
CA ALA A 54 -4.79 -13.16 -6.44
C ALA A 54 -5.41 -12.85 -5.09
N ILE A 55 -4.56 -12.49 -4.12
CA ILE A 55 -4.95 -12.00 -2.80
C ILE A 55 -4.21 -10.69 -2.61
N ARG A 56 -4.95 -9.60 -2.38
CA ARG A 56 -4.37 -8.26 -2.21
C ARG A 56 -4.98 -7.54 -1.02
N THR A 57 -4.21 -6.63 -0.45
CA THR A 57 -4.65 -5.71 0.60
C THR A 57 -4.57 -4.28 0.09
N THR A 58 -5.48 -3.40 0.52
CA THR A 58 -5.45 -1.99 0.11
C THR A 58 -4.48 -1.15 0.91
N SER A 59 -3.95 -1.69 2.00
CA SER A 59 -2.98 -1.03 2.87
C SER A 59 -1.74 -1.91 3.04
N PRO A 60 -0.52 -1.33 2.97
CA PRO A 60 0.73 -2.09 3.12
C PRO A 60 0.94 -2.64 4.55
N PHE A 61 0.19 -2.14 5.53
CA PHE A 61 0.28 -2.61 6.93
C PHE A 61 -0.41 -3.96 7.16
N PHE A 62 -1.25 -4.39 6.21
CA PHE A 62 -1.93 -5.69 6.23
C PHE A 62 -1.39 -6.54 5.09
N PHE A 63 -1.09 -7.80 5.34
CA PHE A 63 -0.54 -8.68 4.32
C PHE A 63 -0.87 -10.15 4.61
N THR A 64 -0.74 -10.98 3.59
CA THR A 64 -0.85 -12.44 3.71
C THR A 64 0.47 -13.07 3.27
N ARG A 65 0.70 -14.34 3.65
CA ARG A 65 1.90 -15.08 3.21
C ARG A 65 1.68 -15.88 1.92
N VAL A 66 0.46 -15.87 1.40
CA VAL A 66 0.02 -16.66 0.25
C VAL A 66 -0.72 -15.74 -0.70
N ASN A 67 -0.38 -15.81 -1.98
CA ASN A 67 -0.98 -14.93 -2.99
C ASN A 67 -2.08 -15.63 -3.80
N THR A 68 -2.19 -16.94 -3.65
CA THR A 68 -3.14 -17.83 -4.34
C THR A 68 -3.60 -18.95 -3.41
N LEU A 69 -4.80 -19.46 -3.60
CA LEU A 69 -5.37 -20.58 -2.86
C LEU A 69 -6.27 -21.42 -3.77
N ASN A 70 -6.29 -22.73 -3.60
CA ASN A 70 -7.29 -23.59 -4.21
C ASN A 70 -8.11 -24.24 -3.09
N ILE A 71 -9.43 -24.09 -3.14
CA ILE A 71 -10.34 -24.57 -2.10
C ILE A 71 -11.23 -25.63 -2.73
N ALA A 72 -11.19 -26.86 -2.21
CA ALA A 72 -12.00 -27.95 -2.74
C ALA A 72 -13.50 -27.65 -2.64
N ALA A 73 -14.30 -28.38 -3.41
CA ALA A 73 -15.76 -28.31 -3.34
C ALA A 73 -16.25 -28.64 -1.93
N ASN A 74 -17.19 -27.84 -1.41
CA ASN A 74 -17.75 -27.98 -0.06
C ASN A 74 -16.71 -27.99 1.08
N ASP A 75 -15.57 -27.32 0.90
CA ASP A 75 -14.44 -27.31 1.85
C ASP A 75 -14.06 -25.88 2.31
N SER A 76 -13.26 -25.78 3.36
CA SER A 76 -12.76 -24.52 3.91
C SER A 76 -11.23 -24.51 4.00
N THR A 77 -10.61 -23.39 3.63
CA THR A 77 -9.15 -23.19 3.76
C THR A 77 -8.83 -22.02 4.69
N PRO A 78 -7.92 -22.20 5.67
CA PRO A 78 -7.47 -21.10 6.52
C PRO A 78 -6.56 -20.12 5.76
N LEU A 79 -6.80 -18.83 5.94
CA LEU A 79 -5.97 -17.73 5.44
C LEU A 79 -5.56 -16.82 6.62
N TRP A 80 -4.26 -16.77 6.89
CA TRP A 80 -3.71 -15.83 7.86
C TRP A 80 -3.58 -14.44 7.23
N VAL A 81 -4.19 -13.45 7.89
CA VAL A 81 -3.94 -12.03 7.63
C VAL A 81 -3.07 -11.50 8.76
N LEU A 82 -1.90 -11.01 8.40
CA LEU A 82 -0.93 -10.40 9.29
C LEU A 82 -1.07 -8.89 9.26
N TYR A 83 -0.72 -8.28 10.38
CA TYR A 83 -0.73 -6.83 10.55
C TYR A 83 0.53 -6.39 11.28
N SER A 84 1.16 -5.32 10.82
CA SER A 84 2.24 -4.65 11.54
C SER A 84 2.24 -3.16 11.23
N SER A 85 2.60 -2.35 12.21
CA SER A 85 2.58 -0.89 12.13
C SER A 85 3.75 -0.28 12.88
N PHE A 86 4.04 0.98 12.60
CA PHE A 86 5.06 1.76 13.29
C PHE A 86 4.46 2.79 14.25
N HIS A 87 3.22 3.22 14.00
CA HIS A 87 2.58 4.31 14.73
C HIS A 87 1.39 3.83 15.55
N ASN A 88 1.11 4.50 16.67
CA ASN A 88 -0.11 4.30 17.46
C ASN A 88 -1.32 5.00 16.80
N LEU A 89 -1.63 4.58 15.57
CA LEU A 89 -2.73 5.06 14.75
C LEU A 89 -3.74 3.94 14.46
N THR A 90 -4.87 4.31 13.88
CA THR A 90 -5.85 3.38 13.34
C THR A 90 -5.64 3.22 11.84
N TYR A 91 -5.40 1.99 11.42
CA TYR A 91 -5.19 1.60 10.03
C TYR A 91 -6.40 0.84 9.50
N ARG A 92 -6.73 1.09 8.24
CA ARG A 92 -7.87 0.50 7.53
C ARG A 92 -7.35 -0.22 6.30
N SER A 93 -7.92 -1.36 5.98
CA SER A 93 -7.60 -2.10 4.77
C SER A 93 -8.79 -2.94 4.33
N PHE A 94 -8.86 -3.22 3.03
CA PHE A 94 -9.66 -4.31 2.51
C PHE A 94 -8.75 -5.45 2.07
N LEU A 95 -9.05 -6.66 2.50
CA LEU A 95 -8.52 -7.88 1.88
C LEU A 95 -9.43 -8.24 0.72
N ILE A 96 -8.82 -8.42 -0.44
CA ILE A 96 -9.53 -8.68 -1.68
C ILE A 96 -8.99 -9.98 -2.28
N LEU A 97 -9.87 -10.97 -2.41
CA LEU A 97 -9.56 -12.26 -3.00
C LEU A 97 -10.21 -12.34 -4.36
N GLU A 98 -9.38 -12.53 -5.37
CA GLU A 98 -9.78 -12.62 -6.77
C GLU A 98 -9.86 -14.08 -7.17
N ALA A 99 -11.08 -14.57 -7.40
CA ALA A 99 -11.28 -15.86 -8.02
C ALA A 99 -11.25 -15.67 -9.54
N ARG A 100 -10.23 -16.21 -10.21
CA ARG A 100 -10.18 -16.29 -11.68
C ARG A 100 -10.35 -17.73 -12.12
N VAL A 101 -10.97 -17.89 -13.27
CA VAL A 101 -10.96 -19.14 -14.03
C VAL A 101 -9.68 -19.20 -14.87
N PRO A 102 -9.07 -20.38 -15.09
CA PRO A 102 -7.84 -20.49 -15.87
C PRO A 102 -7.99 -19.87 -17.27
N ASN A 103 -7.00 -19.04 -17.62
CA ASN A 103 -6.85 -18.27 -18.86
C ASN A 103 -7.95 -17.24 -19.25
N GLY A 104 -8.99 -17.00 -18.46
CA GLY A 104 -9.96 -15.94 -18.78
C GLY A 104 -10.73 -15.36 -17.58
N GLY A 105 -10.46 -14.09 -17.24
CA GLY A 105 -11.37 -13.22 -16.47
C GLY A 105 -11.55 -13.46 -14.97
N LEU A 106 -11.79 -12.38 -14.22
CA LEU A 106 -12.23 -12.43 -12.82
C LEU A 106 -13.69 -12.90 -12.75
N LYS A 107 -13.95 -13.97 -12.00
CA LYS A 107 -15.31 -14.51 -11.81
C LYS A 107 -16.01 -13.88 -10.62
N TYR A 108 -15.30 -13.69 -9.51
CA TYR A 108 -15.82 -13.00 -8.32
C TYR A 108 -14.67 -12.34 -7.54
N SER A 109 -14.97 -11.25 -6.84
CA SER A 109 -14.08 -10.70 -5.81
C SER A 109 -14.73 -10.84 -4.44
N LEU A 110 -14.02 -11.45 -3.49
CA LEU A 110 -14.40 -11.39 -2.08
C LEU A 110 -13.69 -10.20 -1.46
N VAL A 111 -14.42 -9.39 -0.70
CA VAL A 111 -13.89 -8.18 -0.07
C VAL A 111 -14.20 -8.24 1.42
N TYR A 112 -13.17 -8.09 2.24
CA TYR A 112 -13.26 -8.12 3.70
C TYR A 112 -12.62 -6.87 4.27
N GLY A 113 -13.30 -6.16 5.16
CA GLY A 113 -12.78 -4.96 5.83
C GLY A 113 -11.92 -5.32 7.04
N PHE A 114 -10.85 -4.57 7.27
CA PHE A 114 -9.95 -4.71 8.41
C PHE A 114 -9.70 -3.35 9.03
N ILE A 115 -9.84 -3.29 10.35
CA ILE A 115 -9.38 -2.16 11.14
C ILE A 115 -8.39 -2.67 12.17
N ALA A 116 -7.28 -1.97 12.33
CA ALA A 116 -6.33 -2.23 13.38
C ALA A 116 -5.95 -0.91 14.06
N THR A 117 -6.09 -0.86 15.38
CA THR A 117 -5.62 0.28 16.17
C THR A 117 -4.41 -0.16 16.97
N SER A 118 -3.27 0.47 16.67
CA SER A 118 -2.00 0.19 17.34
C SER A 118 -1.78 1.09 18.54
N LYS A 119 -1.00 0.59 19.50
CA LYS A 119 -0.51 1.31 20.68
C LYS A 119 1.00 1.19 20.79
N TYR A 120 1.65 2.22 21.32
CA TYR A 120 3.04 2.10 21.74
C TYR A 120 3.15 1.20 22.98
N PRO A 121 4.26 0.45 23.14
CA PRO A 121 4.49 -0.39 24.31
C PRO A 121 4.76 0.44 25.58
N ASP A 122 5.30 1.64 25.44
CA ASP A 122 5.58 2.55 26.54
C ASP A 122 4.39 3.48 26.84
N ALA A 123 4.03 3.58 28.11
CA ALA A 123 2.87 4.36 28.54
C ALA A 123 3.10 5.88 28.46
N ILE A 124 4.36 6.32 28.46
CA ILE A 124 4.71 7.75 28.51
C ILE A 124 4.24 8.50 27.26
N TYR A 125 4.22 7.86 26.09
CA TYR A 125 3.73 8.45 24.84
C TYR A 125 2.30 8.02 24.46
N ALA A 126 1.54 7.40 25.37
CA ALA A 126 0.16 6.97 25.11
C ALA A 126 -0.78 8.14 24.73
N PHE A 127 -0.51 9.34 25.23
CA PHE A 127 -1.28 10.56 24.92
C PHE A 127 -1.20 10.97 23.44
N THR A 128 -0.27 10.41 22.67
CA THR A 128 -0.12 10.71 21.24
C THR A 128 -1.07 9.91 20.35
N GLN A 129 -1.89 9.00 20.92
CA GLN A 129 -2.78 8.10 20.16
C GLN A 129 -3.64 8.87 19.14
N GLY A 130 -3.55 8.47 17.87
CA GLY A 130 -4.40 9.04 16.81
C GLY A 130 -4.10 10.49 16.42
N LEU A 131 -3.12 11.16 17.03
CA LEU A 131 -2.79 12.56 16.75
C LEU A 131 -1.83 12.69 15.56
N SER A 132 -2.00 13.69 14.71
CA SER A 132 -1.03 14.04 13.66
C SER A 132 -0.87 15.55 13.59
N ASP A 133 0.17 16.01 12.88
CA ASP A 133 0.32 17.40 12.50
C ASP A 133 0.28 18.38 13.70
N GLU A 134 -0.49 19.48 13.63
CA GLU A 134 -0.58 20.44 14.75
C GLU A 134 -1.07 19.81 16.05
N ALA A 135 -2.00 18.85 15.98
CA ALA A 135 -2.52 18.19 17.17
C ALA A 135 -1.41 17.40 17.88
N LEU A 136 -0.56 16.70 17.12
CA LEU A 136 0.59 15.99 17.67
C LEU A 136 1.66 16.97 18.17
N LYS A 137 2.00 18.02 17.40
CA LYS A 137 2.97 19.05 17.83
C LYS A 137 2.55 19.72 19.14
N SER A 138 1.28 20.08 19.27
CA SER A 138 0.72 20.70 20.49
C SER A 138 0.80 19.76 21.71
N ALA A 139 0.47 18.48 21.51
CA ALA A 139 0.58 17.48 22.56
C ALA A 139 2.04 17.26 23.00
N LEU A 140 2.97 17.12 22.06
CA LEU A 140 4.41 16.99 22.33
C LEU A 140 4.99 18.25 22.98
N ARG A 141 4.56 19.45 22.58
CA ARG A 141 4.92 20.71 23.23
C ARG A 141 4.54 20.69 24.71
N THR A 142 3.29 20.34 25.01
CA THR A 142 2.80 20.25 26.38
C THR A 142 3.60 19.24 27.19
N PHE A 143 3.86 18.06 26.61
CA PHE A 143 4.67 17.02 27.23
C PHE A 143 6.10 17.47 27.54
N THR A 144 6.79 18.09 26.58
CA THR A 144 8.19 18.54 26.75
C THR A 144 8.35 19.75 27.67
N ALA A 145 7.29 20.53 27.88
CA ALA A 145 7.26 21.62 28.85
C ALA A 145 6.90 21.17 30.27
N SER A 146 6.15 20.08 30.40
CA SER A 146 5.63 19.60 31.68
C SER A 146 6.75 19.21 32.64
N GLY A 147 6.81 19.88 33.79
CA GLY A 147 7.80 19.59 34.83
C GLY A 147 9.24 19.95 34.47
N TYR A 148 9.48 20.70 33.39
CA TYR A 148 10.83 21.11 32.99
C TYR A 148 11.55 21.90 34.09
N ILE A 149 12.82 21.59 34.29
CA ILE A 149 13.70 22.27 35.23
C ILE A 149 14.68 23.14 34.43
N SER A 150 14.61 24.46 34.65
CA SER A 150 15.59 25.39 34.10
C SER A 150 16.83 25.42 34.98
N LEU A 151 17.99 25.11 34.39
CA LEU A 151 19.29 25.20 35.08
C LEU A 151 19.92 26.58 34.95
N GLY A 152 19.44 27.39 33.98
CA GLY A 152 20.14 28.57 33.50
C GLY A 152 21.35 28.21 32.64
N TYR A 153 21.76 29.16 31.80
CA TYR A 153 22.72 28.94 30.72
C TYR A 153 24.05 28.27 31.13
N ASN A 154 24.73 28.78 32.17
CA ASN A 154 26.04 28.23 32.55
C ASN A 154 25.93 26.82 33.13
N ALA A 155 25.02 26.59 34.08
CA ALA A 155 24.88 25.29 34.71
C ALA A 155 24.40 24.22 33.71
N ALA A 156 23.56 24.57 32.73
CA ALA A 156 23.18 23.66 31.65
C ALA A 156 24.40 23.22 30.81
N ARG A 157 25.29 24.16 30.46
CA ARG A 157 26.52 23.86 29.74
C ARG A 157 27.51 23.07 30.59
N ASP A 158 27.60 23.35 31.89
CA ASP A 158 28.42 22.56 32.82
C ASP A 158 27.94 21.10 32.79
N ARG A 159 26.64 20.84 32.92
CA ARG A 159 26.08 19.47 32.77
C ARG A 159 26.33 18.86 31.39
N MET A 160 26.24 19.67 30.33
CA MET A 160 26.52 19.21 28.97
C MET A 160 27.94 18.64 28.85
N PHE A 161 28.94 19.42 29.26
CA PHE A 161 30.36 19.03 29.17
C PHE A 161 30.76 17.97 30.20
N GLU A 162 30.26 18.05 31.43
CA GLU A 162 30.77 17.24 32.54
C GLU A 162 30.12 15.86 32.62
N THR A 163 28.88 15.71 32.15
CA THR A 163 28.14 14.46 32.36
C THR A 163 27.32 13.98 31.17
N VAL A 164 26.60 14.88 30.49
CA VAL A 164 25.70 14.49 29.39
C VAL A 164 26.48 13.97 28.19
N ASP A 165 27.49 14.70 27.75
CA ASP A 165 28.29 14.38 26.56
C ASP A 165 29.68 13.78 26.86
N ASP A 166 29.93 13.40 28.12
CA ASP A 166 31.05 12.52 28.48
C ASP A 166 30.66 11.04 28.34
N TYR A 167 31.24 10.35 27.36
CA TYR A 167 30.95 8.95 27.06
C TYR A 167 32.00 7.98 27.63
N GLY A 168 32.80 8.44 28.59
CA GLY A 168 33.76 7.64 29.34
C GLY A 168 35.20 8.08 29.12
N GLY A 169 35.98 8.13 30.21
CA GLY A 169 37.38 8.55 30.20
C GLY A 169 37.55 10.06 30.00
N ASP A 170 36.62 10.86 30.52
CA ASP A 170 36.57 12.34 30.46
C ASP A 170 36.84 12.87 29.05
N THR A 171 36.29 12.18 28.05
CA THR A 171 36.58 12.45 26.64
C THR A 171 35.39 13.14 25.99
N ILE A 172 35.59 14.41 25.61
CA ILE A 172 34.61 15.23 24.93
C ILE A 172 34.90 15.24 23.44
N GLU A 173 33.87 15.00 22.63
CA GLU A 173 33.97 14.97 21.17
C GLU A 173 33.23 16.14 20.55
N CYS A 174 33.90 16.86 19.65
CA CYS A 174 33.28 17.88 18.83
C CYS A 174 32.32 17.23 17.83
N ILE A 175 31.06 17.65 17.84
CA ILE A 175 30.04 17.06 16.98
C ILE A 175 30.30 17.24 15.47
N TYR A 176 30.96 18.34 15.07
CA TYR A 176 31.22 18.65 13.66
C TYR A 176 32.50 18.06 13.10
N THR A 177 33.58 17.98 13.89
CA THR A 177 34.88 17.53 13.38
C THR A 177 35.26 16.14 13.85
N GLY A 178 34.59 15.60 14.88
CA GLY A 178 35.02 14.38 15.56
C GLY A 178 36.29 14.53 16.39
N ARG A 179 36.84 15.75 16.49
CA ARG A 179 37.99 16.05 17.35
C ARG A 179 37.63 15.69 18.79
N LYS A 180 38.52 14.98 19.48
CA LYS A 180 38.36 14.60 20.87
C LYS A 180 39.37 15.33 21.74
N ILE A 181 38.94 15.69 22.96
CA ILE A 181 39.80 16.25 24.00
C ILE A 181 39.53 15.54 25.32
N TYR A 182 40.49 15.60 26.23
CA TYR A 182 40.31 15.17 27.61
C TYR A 182 39.97 16.39 28.47
N ALA A 183 38.79 16.41 29.10
CA ALA A 183 38.35 17.49 29.97
C ALA A 183 37.27 16.99 30.95
N THR A 184 37.46 17.26 32.23
CA THR A 184 36.48 16.93 33.30
C THR A 184 35.55 18.09 33.63
N THR A 185 35.83 19.29 33.10
CA THR A 185 35.04 20.51 33.33
C THR A 185 34.89 21.31 32.05
N ARG A 186 33.83 22.14 31.98
CA ARG A 186 33.67 23.09 30.87
C ARG A 186 34.87 24.03 30.73
N THR A 187 35.43 24.52 31.83
CA THR A 187 36.61 25.42 31.79
C THR A 187 37.82 24.75 31.15
N GLN A 188 38.09 23.48 31.48
CA GLN A 188 39.17 22.73 30.83
C GLN A 188 38.92 22.50 29.33
N ALA A 189 37.67 22.25 28.94
CA ALA A 189 37.31 22.13 27.54
C ALA A 189 37.51 23.46 26.79
N GLN A 190 37.11 24.58 27.39
CA GLN A 190 37.28 25.92 26.82
C GLN A 190 38.75 26.29 26.65
N ASN A 191 39.62 25.93 27.61
CA ASN A 191 41.08 26.10 27.49
C ASN A 191 41.69 25.29 26.32
N GLN A 192 40.95 24.32 25.79
CA GLN A 192 41.32 23.50 24.63
C GLN A 192 40.53 23.89 23.36
N ASN A 193 39.98 25.10 23.32
CA ASN A 193 39.20 25.65 22.21
C ASN A 193 37.91 24.88 21.89
N PHE A 194 37.25 24.33 22.92
CA PHE A 194 35.88 23.83 22.78
C PHE A 194 34.88 24.89 23.25
N ASP A 195 33.79 25.00 22.52
CA ASP A 195 32.66 25.86 22.81
C ASP A 195 31.36 25.03 22.78
N THR A 196 30.23 25.71 22.98
CA THR A 196 28.89 25.13 22.88
C THR A 196 28.23 25.58 21.59
N GLU A 197 27.84 24.61 20.78
CA GLU A 197 26.99 24.80 19.62
C GLU A 197 25.53 24.88 20.06
N HIS A 198 24.80 25.87 19.53
CA HIS A 198 23.35 25.96 19.62
C HIS A 198 22.75 25.58 18.27
N THR A 199 22.24 24.34 18.16
CA THR A 199 21.73 23.82 16.88
C THR A 199 20.62 24.71 16.32
N TRP A 200 19.84 25.36 17.18
CA TRP A 200 19.06 26.53 16.83
C TRP A 200 19.82 27.80 17.24
N PRO A 201 20.25 28.69 16.32
CA PRO A 201 21.11 29.82 16.67
C PRO A 201 20.43 30.80 17.63
N GLN A 202 21.18 31.25 18.64
CA GLN A 202 20.70 32.18 19.68
C GLN A 202 20.14 33.48 19.12
N SER A 203 20.66 33.96 17.99
CA SER A 203 20.19 35.17 17.31
C SER A 203 18.73 35.08 16.85
N ASN A 204 18.17 33.87 16.71
CA ASN A 204 16.78 33.68 16.27
C ASN A 204 15.76 33.72 17.43
N PHE A 205 16.21 33.83 18.67
CA PHE A 205 15.32 33.88 19.84
C PHE A 205 15.80 34.84 20.94
N ASN A 206 16.65 35.81 20.59
CA ASN A 206 17.16 36.86 21.49
C ASN A 206 17.80 36.34 22.78
N GLU A 207 18.46 35.18 22.73
CA GLU A 207 19.08 34.54 23.90
C GLU A 207 18.12 34.28 25.08
N ASN A 208 16.80 34.25 24.81
CA ASN A 208 15.80 34.09 25.86
C ASN A 208 15.85 32.69 26.50
N GLU A 209 15.66 32.66 27.82
CA GLU A 209 15.38 31.43 28.54
C GLU A 209 13.91 31.00 28.35
N PRO A 210 13.59 29.70 28.38
CA PRO A 210 14.48 28.56 28.63
C PRO A 210 15.19 28.03 27.37
N MET A 211 14.96 28.61 26.19
CA MET A 211 15.56 28.13 24.93
C MET A 211 17.08 28.12 25.00
N ARG A 212 17.68 29.15 25.59
CA ARG A 212 19.14 29.30 25.67
C ARG A 212 19.84 28.15 26.42
N SER A 213 19.20 27.61 27.45
CA SER A 213 19.77 26.61 28.36
C SER A 213 19.24 25.18 28.16
N ASP A 214 18.43 24.93 27.13
CA ASP A 214 17.90 23.58 26.86
C ASP A 214 18.94 22.66 26.19
N ILE A 215 19.47 21.70 26.95
CA ILE A 215 20.60 20.85 26.54
C ILE A 215 20.26 19.98 25.32
N HIS A 216 18.97 19.75 25.02
CA HIS A 216 18.55 18.98 23.83
C HIS A 216 18.99 19.60 22.50
N HIS A 217 19.37 20.88 22.46
CA HIS A 217 19.96 21.51 21.27
C HIS A 217 21.35 22.13 21.48
N LEU A 218 21.93 21.95 22.67
CA LEU A 218 23.31 22.34 22.97
C LEU A 218 24.26 21.17 22.70
N PHE A 219 25.43 21.41 22.09
CA PHE A 219 26.42 20.36 21.88
C PHE A 219 27.87 20.85 22.07
N PRO A 220 28.82 19.99 22.50
CA PRO A 220 30.24 20.31 22.48
C PRO A 220 30.75 20.47 21.04
N THR A 221 31.46 21.56 20.77
CA THR A 221 31.98 21.85 19.43
C THR A 221 33.37 22.47 19.51
N TYR A 222 34.19 22.26 18.49
CA TYR A 222 35.50 22.90 18.34
C TYR A 222 35.30 24.31 17.79
N SER A 223 35.84 25.34 18.45
CA SER A 223 35.50 26.75 18.15
C SER A 223 35.63 27.13 16.67
N PRO A 224 36.68 26.73 15.91
CA PRO A 224 36.73 26.99 14.47
C PRO A 224 35.57 26.42 13.67
N SER A 225 35.11 25.21 14.00
CA SER A 225 33.95 24.59 13.34
C SER A 225 32.64 25.26 13.73
N ASN A 226 32.51 25.71 14.98
CA ASN A 226 31.37 26.49 15.46
C ASN A 226 31.28 27.83 14.73
N ASN A 227 32.41 28.53 14.62
CA ASN A 227 32.52 29.81 13.92
C ASN A 227 32.20 29.68 12.43
N ALA A 228 32.66 28.60 11.78
CA ALA A 228 32.32 28.30 10.39
C ALA A 228 30.82 28.02 10.22
N ARG A 229 30.19 27.30 11.16
CA ARG A 229 28.75 27.03 11.15
C ARG A 229 27.92 28.31 11.30
N SER A 230 28.37 29.26 12.13
CA SER A 230 27.71 30.56 12.34
C SER A 230 26.20 30.42 12.64
N ASN A 231 25.33 31.06 11.86
CA ASN A 231 23.88 30.89 11.91
C ASN A 231 23.31 30.33 10.59
N TYR A 232 24.15 29.72 9.76
CA TYR A 232 23.73 29.22 8.46
C TYR A 232 22.73 28.07 8.60
N PRO A 233 21.76 27.97 7.68
CA PRO A 233 20.83 26.86 7.64
C PRO A 233 21.55 25.53 7.41
N PHE A 234 21.00 24.45 7.94
CA PHE A 234 21.51 23.11 7.67
C PHE A 234 21.06 22.62 6.30
N GLY A 235 21.96 21.97 5.55
CA GLY A 235 21.66 21.46 4.21
C GLY A 235 22.78 20.59 3.67
N PHE A 236 22.55 19.93 2.53
CA PHE A 236 23.61 19.24 1.81
C PHE A 236 24.44 20.24 1.01
N VAL A 237 25.77 20.20 1.17
CA VAL A 237 26.68 21.06 0.41
C VAL A 237 27.05 20.34 -0.89
N VAL A 238 26.72 20.94 -2.02
CA VAL A 238 26.98 20.38 -3.36
C VAL A 238 28.01 21.17 -4.16
N SER A 239 28.29 22.42 -3.78
CA SER A 239 29.26 23.27 -4.49
C SER A 239 29.86 24.35 -3.58
N ASN A 240 30.87 25.06 -4.09
CA ASN A 240 31.47 26.24 -3.45
C ASN A 240 31.81 26.05 -1.96
N ILE A 241 32.53 24.96 -1.66
CA ILE A 241 32.97 24.65 -0.29
C ILE A 241 33.97 25.72 0.17
N THR A 242 33.65 26.43 1.24
CA THR A 242 34.49 27.47 1.86
C THR A 242 35.07 27.05 3.20
N TYR A 243 34.53 26.00 3.81
CA TYR A 243 35.08 25.35 5.00
C TYR A 243 34.82 23.84 4.92
N GLN A 244 35.79 23.04 5.34
CA GLN A 244 35.62 21.59 5.46
C GLN A 244 36.58 21.03 6.53
N ASP A 245 36.04 20.28 7.49
CA ASP A 245 36.82 19.60 8.53
C ASP A 245 36.03 18.44 9.15
N GLY A 246 36.70 17.31 9.40
CA GLY A 246 36.13 16.12 10.05
C GLY A 246 34.83 15.57 9.43
N GLY A 247 34.58 15.89 8.16
CA GLY A 247 33.38 15.51 7.40
C GLY A 247 32.31 16.60 7.32
N SER A 248 32.34 17.62 8.19
CA SER A 248 31.43 18.76 8.08
C SER A 248 31.91 19.75 7.01
N LYS A 249 30.97 20.47 6.40
CA LYS A 249 31.24 21.40 5.29
C LYS A 249 30.38 22.67 5.42
N LEU A 250 30.94 23.80 5.01
CA LEU A 250 30.19 25.00 4.66
C LEU A 250 30.33 25.22 3.15
N GLY A 251 29.22 25.46 2.46
CA GLY A 251 29.23 25.76 1.05
C GLY A 251 27.83 26.08 0.56
N ARG A 252 27.52 25.73 -0.68
CA ARG A 252 26.21 25.99 -1.29
C ARG A 252 25.43 24.71 -1.56
N ASP A 253 24.12 24.77 -1.32
CA ASP A 253 23.17 23.72 -1.68
C ASP A 253 22.79 23.76 -3.17
N ILE A 254 21.89 22.86 -3.57
CA ILE A 254 21.36 22.77 -4.95
C ILE A 254 20.57 24.02 -5.37
N TYR A 255 20.15 24.85 -4.42
CA TYR A 255 19.44 26.11 -4.63
C TYR A 255 20.39 27.32 -4.59
N ASN A 256 21.71 27.08 -4.62
CA ASN A 256 22.74 28.10 -4.52
C ASN A 256 22.68 28.92 -3.21
N SER A 257 22.02 28.42 -2.16
CA SER A 257 21.96 29.03 -0.83
C SER A 257 23.13 28.55 0.03
N ILE A 258 23.67 29.42 0.89
CA ILE A 258 24.77 29.02 1.80
C ILE A 258 24.19 28.13 2.90
N VAL A 259 24.72 26.92 3.04
CA VAL A 259 24.29 25.92 4.03
C VAL A 259 25.49 25.29 4.73
N PHE A 260 25.27 24.81 5.95
CA PHE A 260 26.22 23.98 6.68
C PHE A 260 25.76 22.52 6.66
N GLU A 261 26.63 21.62 6.23
CA GLU A 261 26.41 20.17 6.28
C GLU A 261 27.22 19.59 7.45
N PRO A 262 26.58 19.07 8.51
CA PRO A 262 27.31 18.35 9.55
C PRO A 262 27.82 17.02 9.01
N ARG A 263 28.88 16.48 9.61
CA ARG A 263 29.40 15.14 9.30
C ARG A 263 28.32 14.07 9.44
N ASP A 264 28.46 12.97 8.71
CA ASP A 264 27.40 11.96 8.55
C ASP A 264 26.83 11.43 9.87
N VAL A 265 27.68 11.15 10.85
CA VAL A 265 27.29 10.61 12.17
C VAL A 265 26.63 11.62 13.13
N GLN A 266 26.44 12.87 12.69
CA GLN A 266 25.78 13.93 13.46
C GLN A 266 24.49 14.42 12.77
N LYS A 267 24.26 14.06 11.51
CA LYS A 267 23.13 14.53 10.69
C LYS A 267 21.79 14.31 11.41
N GLY A 268 21.56 13.10 11.91
CA GLY A 268 20.31 12.70 12.52
C GLY A 268 20.07 13.40 13.85
N ASN A 269 21.11 13.48 14.69
CA ASN A 269 21.06 14.20 15.96
C ASN A 269 20.74 15.68 15.75
N THR A 270 21.38 16.32 14.76
CA THR A 270 21.09 17.70 14.37
C THR A 270 19.64 17.87 13.93
N ALA A 271 19.12 16.98 13.08
CA ALA A 271 17.72 17.02 12.65
C ALA A 271 16.74 16.88 13.82
N ARG A 272 16.93 15.90 14.68
CA ARG A 272 16.06 15.66 15.84
C ARG A 272 16.15 16.76 16.89
N ALA A 273 17.29 17.43 17.04
CA ALA A 273 17.43 18.62 17.89
C ALA A 273 16.65 19.82 17.32
N VAL A 274 16.68 20.05 16.00
CA VAL A 274 15.88 21.11 15.35
C VAL A 274 14.39 20.82 15.45
N PHE A 275 13.94 19.59 15.13
CA PHE A 275 12.52 19.19 15.23
C PHE A 275 12.00 19.30 16.67
N TYR A 276 12.81 18.93 17.64
CA TYR A 276 12.51 19.14 19.05
C TYR A 276 12.34 20.62 19.39
N PHE A 277 13.33 21.46 19.02
CA PHE A 277 13.31 22.89 19.35
C PHE A 277 12.05 23.58 18.82
N ILE A 278 11.75 23.39 17.53
CA ILE A 278 10.58 24.02 16.91
C ILE A 278 9.26 23.49 17.47
N THR A 279 9.18 22.22 17.84
CA THR A 279 7.99 21.63 18.48
C THR A 279 7.78 22.21 19.88
N ARG A 280 8.85 22.30 20.68
CA ARG A 280 8.78 22.78 22.06
C ARG A 280 8.49 24.28 22.14
N TYR A 281 9.12 25.08 21.30
CA TYR A 281 9.14 26.54 21.45
C TYR A 281 8.32 27.30 20.40
N GLN A 282 7.86 26.63 19.32
CA GLN A 282 6.96 27.19 18.30
C GLN A 282 7.41 28.55 17.72
N ASN A 283 8.72 28.76 17.58
CA ASN A 283 9.25 29.97 16.97
C ASN A 283 9.32 29.81 15.44
N TYR A 284 8.16 29.93 14.78
CA TYR A 284 8.01 29.90 13.33
C TYR A 284 8.54 31.18 12.64
N GLY A 285 9.70 31.67 13.08
CA GLY A 285 10.48 32.67 12.35
C GLY A 285 11.07 32.08 11.06
N SER A 286 11.88 32.86 10.34
CA SER A 286 12.42 32.46 9.03
C SER A 286 13.58 31.45 9.07
N TYR A 287 14.06 31.04 10.26
CA TYR A 287 15.23 30.17 10.37
C TYR A 287 14.98 28.75 9.81
N LEU A 288 13.84 28.13 10.14
CA LEU A 288 13.47 26.84 9.57
C LEU A 288 12.52 27.06 8.39
N ALA A 289 13.04 26.88 7.17
CA ALA A 289 12.25 26.93 5.93
C ALA A 289 12.13 25.54 5.30
N LEU A 290 11.27 25.42 4.28
CA LEU A 290 11.00 24.15 3.56
C LEU A 290 12.27 23.43 3.08
N ASN A 291 13.23 24.16 2.49
CA ASN A 291 14.47 23.58 1.97
C ASN A 291 15.32 22.96 3.08
N GLN A 292 15.49 23.66 4.20
CA GLN A 292 16.20 23.14 5.36
C GLN A 292 15.45 21.95 5.97
N GLU A 293 14.12 22.03 6.15
CA GLU A 293 13.35 20.90 6.67
C GLU A 293 13.49 19.66 5.78
N THR A 294 13.49 19.83 4.46
CA THR A 294 13.70 18.73 3.51
C THR A 294 15.06 18.07 3.72
N ALA A 295 16.13 18.86 3.87
CA ALA A 295 17.44 18.33 4.19
C ALA A 295 17.49 17.64 5.57
N LEU A 296 16.88 18.23 6.59
CA LEU A 296 16.83 17.65 7.94
C LEU A 296 16.05 16.34 7.98
N ARG A 297 14.99 16.18 7.19
CA ARG A 297 14.27 14.90 7.05
C ARG A 297 15.15 13.83 6.42
N GLN A 298 15.97 14.18 5.43
CA GLN A 298 16.95 13.23 4.88
C GLN A 298 18.05 12.89 5.90
N PHE A 299 18.55 13.89 6.62
CA PHE A 299 19.52 13.69 7.70
C PHE A 299 19.00 12.72 8.76
N HIS A 300 17.73 12.88 9.16
CA HIS A 300 17.04 11.99 10.11
C HIS A 300 16.99 10.53 9.63
N LEU A 301 16.77 10.30 8.33
CA LEU A 301 16.72 8.96 7.74
C LEU A 301 18.12 8.34 7.53
N MET A 302 19.13 9.16 7.19
CA MET A 302 20.50 8.71 6.96
C MET A 302 21.23 8.31 8.26
N ASP A 303 20.94 8.99 9.36
CA ASP A 303 21.56 8.77 10.67
C ASP A 303 20.48 8.50 11.73
N THR A 304 20.08 7.24 11.82
CA THR A 304 19.03 6.77 12.74
C THR A 304 19.47 6.85 14.20
N VAL A 305 18.51 7.00 15.12
CA VAL A 305 18.78 7.08 16.57
C VAL A 305 19.60 5.87 17.04
N ASN A 306 20.80 6.15 17.56
CA ASN A 306 21.71 5.14 18.08
C ASN A 306 21.71 5.11 19.63
N ALA A 307 22.50 4.20 20.22
CA ALA A 307 22.58 4.04 21.67
C ALA A 307 23.12 5.30 22.38
N ARG A 308 24.04 6.03 21.72
CA ARG A 308 24.64 7.26 22.26
C ARG A 308 23.60 8.36 22.41
N GLU A 309 22.76 8.58 21.39
CA GLU A 309 21.70 9.59 21.44
C GLU A 309 20.61 9.24 22.46
N ARG A 310 20.21 7.95 22.57
CA ARG A 310 19.29 7.50 23.62
C ARG A 310 19.85 7.77 25.02
N LEU A 311 21.12 7.43 25.25
CA LEU A 311 21.79 7.70 26.53
C LEU A 311 21.84 9.21 26.82
N ARG A 312 22.13 10.02 25.81
CA ARG A 312 22.11 11.48 25.93
C ARG A 312 20.73 11.98 26.37
N ASN A 313 19.66 11.50 25.74
CA ASN A 313 18.27 11.85 26.09
C ASN A 313 17.93 11.47 27.54
N GLU A 314 18.36 10.29 28.00
CA GLU A 314 18.22 9.87 29.39
C GLU A 314 18.97 10.77 30.37
N ARG A 315 20.24 11.08 30.07
CA ARG A 315 21.07 11.95 30.92
C ARG A 315 20.47 13.35 31.04
N ILE A 316 20.01 13.94 29.93
CA ILE A 316 19.38 15.28 29.97
C ILE A 316 18.12 15.26 30.84
N LYS A 317 17.29 14.21 30.74
CA LYS A 317 16.09 14.07 31.59
C LYS A 317 16.44 14.12 33.08
N THR A 318 17.57 13.55 33.51
CA THR A 318 17.97 13.59 34.93
C THR A 318 18.22 15.00 35.47
N TYR A 319 18.54 15.96 34.59
CA TYR A 319 18.84 17.34 34.97
C TYR A 319 17.72 18.33 34.65
N GLN A 320 17.06 18.18 33.50
CA GLN A 320 16.05 19.12 33.01
C GLN A 320 14.62 18.57 33.05
N ASN A 321 14.44 17.31 33.46
CA ASN A 321 13.15 16.63 33.58
C ASN A 321 12.26 16.68 32.32
N ASN A 322 12.88 16.75 31.15
CA ASN A 322 12.24 16.72 29.85
C ASN A 322 13.00 15.75 28.92
N ARG A 323 12.32 15.31 27.86
CA ARG A 323 12.88 14.40 26.86
C ARG A 323 12.72 15.00 25.47
N ASN A 324 13.60 14.62 24.55
CA ASN A 324 13.38 14.81 23.12
C ASN A 324 12.52 13.65 22.59
N PRO A 325 11.24 13.89 22.21
CA PRO A 325 10.37 12.83 21.71
C PRO A 325 10.83 12.21 20.40
N PHE A 326 11.60 12.96 19.59
CA PHE A 326 12.11 12.47 18.30
C PHE A 326 13.33 11.56 18.47
N ALA A 327 14.00 11.58 19.64
CA ALA A 327 15.01 10.59 19.99
C ALA A 327 14.39 9.31 20.59
N ASP A 328 13.25 9.41 21.28
CA ASP A 328 12.54 8.24 21.81
C ASP A 328 11.72 7.53 20.71
N HIS A 329 10.98 8.31 19.92
CA HIS A 329 10.14 7.87 18.80
C HIS A 329 10.48 8.69 17.54
N PRO A 330 11.57 8.33 16.84
CA PRO A 330 11.94 9.00 15.58
C PRO A 330 10.80 9.00 14.55
N GLU A 331 9.95 7.98 14.56
CA GLU A 331 8.77 7.88 13.70
C GLU A 331 7.78 9.05 13.85
N PHE A 332 7.78 9.83 14.94
CA PHE A 332 6.92 11.02 15.04
C PHE A 332 7.15 12.05 13.93
N VAL A 333 8.34 12.08 13.32
CA VAL A 333 8.64 12.95 12.17
C VAL A 333 7.74 12.63 10.97
N GLU A 334 7.30 11.38 10.80
CA GLU A 334 6.42 10.94 9.71
C GLU A 334 4.97 11.40 9.90
N ARG A 335 4.57 11.69 11.15
CA ARG A 335 3.20 12.10 11.51
C ARG A 335 2.98 13.60 11.51
N ILE A 336 4.03 14.37 11.25
CA ILE A 336 3.99 15.83 11.18
C ILE A 336 4.36 16.21 9.76
N GLY A 337 3.41 16.69 8.97
CA GLY A 337 3.61 17.04 7.56
C GLY A 337 4.51 18.25 7.35
N ALA A 338 4.53 19.20 8.28
CA ALA A 338 5.47 20.32 8.27
C ALA A 338 5.83 20.82 9.68
N PHE A 339 7.11 21.09 9.91
CA PHE A 339 7.61 21.80 11.10
C PHE A 339 7.85 23.28 10.83
N TYR A 340 8.22 23.66 9.61
CA TYR A 340 8.50 25.05 9.20
C TYR A 340 7.26 25.96 9.21
N THR A 341 6.06 25.39 9.23
CA THR A 341 4.79 26.13 9.24
C THR A 341 3.73 25.36 10.01
N ALA A 342 2.65 26.05 10.37
CA ALA A 342 1.41 25.40 10.78
C ALA A 342 0.85 24.60 9.59
N TYR A 343 0.56 23.31 9.80
CA TYR A 343 0.05 22.41 8.76
C TYR A 343 -0.87 21.38 9.38
N ASN A 344 -1.97 21.05 8.70
CA ASN A 344 -2.83 19.93 9.06
C ASN A 344 -3.23 19.18 7.79
N THR A 345 -3.02 17.86 7.80
CA THR A 345 -3.51 16.99 6.73
C THR A 345 -5.03 16.89 6.85
N PRO A 346 -5.80 17.36 5.86
CA PRO A 346 -7.25 17.21 5.90
C PRO A 346 -7.63 15.73 5.80
N PRO A 347 -8.66 15.27 6.54
CA PRO A 347 -9.23 13.95 6.30
C PRO A 347 -9.67 13.82 4.84
N LYS A 348 -9.34 12.69 4.20
CA LYS A 348 -9.72 12.39 2.83
C LYS A 348 -10.30 10.99 2.70
N ALA A 349 -11.23 10.83 1.77
CA ALA A 349 -11.65 9.51 1.32
C ALA A 349 -10.53 8.89 0.48
N GLU A 350 -10.45 7.57 0.47
CA GLU A 350 -9.56 6.86 -0.44
C GLU A 350 -10.34 5.68 -1.02
N ILE A 351 -10.55 5.71 -2.34
CA ILE A 351 -11.39 4.76 -3.05
C ILE A 351 -10.58 3.65 -3.71
N THR A 352 -11.12 2.44 -3.70
CA THR A 352 -10.71 1.36 -4.62
C THR A 352 -11.95 0.61 -5.07
N ALA A 353 -11.86 -0.11 -6.18
CA ALA A 353 -12.85 -1.12 -6.53
C ALA A 353 -12.28 -2.52 -6.63
N SER A 354 -13.18 -3.50 -6.57
CA SER A 354 -12.90 -4.84 -7.04
C SER A 354 -14.13 -5.48 -7.66
N PRO A 355 -13.99 -6.12 -8.84
CA PRO A 355 -12.81 -6.11 -9.69
C PRO A 355 -12.63 -4.75 -10.43
N PHE A 356 -11.46 -4.50 -11.01
CA PHE A 356 -11.25 -3.39 -11.96
C PHE A 356 -11.62 -3.75 -13.40
N GLU A 357 -11.88 -5.03 -13.67
CA GLU A 357 -12.39 -5.55 -14.94
C GLU A 357 -13.48 -6.58 -14.65
N VAL A 358 -14.66 -6.37 -15.22
CA VAL A 358 -15.77 -7.33 -15.19
C VAL A 358 -15.85 -8.01 -16.55
N ARG A 359 -15.80 -9.34 -16.55
CA ARG A 359 -16.15 -10.16 -17.71
C ARG A 359 -17.43 -10.92 -17.40
N PHE A 360 -18.51 -10.53 -18.04
CA PHE A 360 -19.79 -11.19 -17.90
C PHE A 360 -19.75 -12.56 -18.57
N ASP A 361 -20.50 -13.51 -18.01
CA ASP A 361 -20.72 -14.79 -18.67
C ASP A 361 -21.37 -14.60 -20.04
N THR A 362 -20.98 -15.43 -21.01
CA THR A 362 -21.58 -15.46 -22.34
C THR A 362 -23.07 -15.77 -22.25
N LEU A 363 -23.90 -14.90 -22.83
CA LEU A 363 -25.35 -15.07 -22.92
C LEU A 363 -25.73 -15.73 -24.24
N ALA A 364 -26.77 -16.57 -24.24
CA ALA A 364 -27.14 -17.33 -25.43
C ALA A 364 -27.86 -16.43 -26.45
N ASN A 365 -28.81 -15.61 -25.98
CA ASN A 365 -29.70 -14.84 -26.84
C ASN A 365 -29.68 -13.34 -26.52
N PRO A 366 -29.95 -12.47 -27.52
CA PRO A 366 -30.25 -11.07 -27.26
C PRO A 366 -31.42 -10.92 -26.28
N GLY A 367 -31.31 -9.97 -25.36
CA GLY A 367 -32.31 -9.75 -24.30
C GLY A 367 -32.14 -10.61 -23.04
N ASP A 368 -31.33 -11.68 -23.09
CA ASP A 368 -30.92 -12.39 -21.87
C ASP A 368 -30.17 -11.43 -20.94
N THR A 369 -30.13 -11.71 -19.63
CA THR A 369 -29.47 -10.80 -18.69
C THR A 369 -28.61 -11.53 -17.67
N VAL A 370 -27.51 -10.89 -17.27
CA VAL A 370 -26.67 -11.31 -16.15
C VAL A 370 -26.22 -10.07 -15.38
N SER A 371 -26.11 -10.18 -14.06
CA SER A 371 -25.66 -9.07 -13.20
C SER A 371 -24.35 -9.41 -12.52
N TYR A 372 -23.55 -8.38 -12.26
CA TYR A 372 -22.30 -8.46 -11.51
C TYR A 372 -22.25 -7.33 -10.48
N TYR A 373 -21.67 -7.59 -9.31
CA TYR A 373 -21.50 -6.58 -8.26
C TYR A 373 -20.04 -6.14 -8.18
N VAL A 374 -19.79 -4.86 -8.46
CA VAL A 374 -18.48 -4.22 -8.26
C VAL A 374 -18.45 -3.65 -6.86
N ALA A 375 -17.58 -4.17 -6.00
CA ALA A 375 -17.34 -3.61 -4.68
C ALA A 375 -16.58 -2.30 -4.82
N VAL A 376 -17.04 -1.26 -4.15
CA VAL A 376 -16.41 0.06 -4.09
C VAL A 376 -16.13 0.34 -2.63
N CYS A 377 -14.86 0.42 -2.28
CA CYS A 377 -14.41 0.42 -0.90
C CYS A 377 -13.79 1.77 -0.55
N ASN A 378 -14.15 2.33 0.61
CA ASN A 378 -13.53 3.53 1.15
C ASN A 378 -12.58 3.13 2.28
N TYR A 379 -11.27 3.12 2.02
CA TYR A 379 -10.24 2.82 3.03
C TYR A 379 -9.60 4.09 3.62
N GLY A 380 -10.07 5.27 3.20
CA GLY A 380 -9.65 6.56 3.75
C GLY A 380 -10.26 6.84 5.14
N ASN A 381 -10.07 8.07 5.60
CA ASN A 381 -10.53 8.54 6.92
C ASN A 381 -11.62 9.61 6.85
N ALA A 382 -12.11 9.96 5.66
CA ALA A 382 -13.30 10.78 5.45
C ALA A 382 -14.37 10.05 4.62
N ASN A 383 -15.59 10.58 4.62
CA ASN A 383 -16.68 10.05 3.81
C ASN A 383 -16.36 10.18 2.31
N LEU A 384 -16.59 9.10 1.58
CA LEU A 384 -16.55 9.10 0.12
C LEU A 384 -17.92 9.54 -0.39
N THR A 385 -18.01 10.70 -1.03
CA THR A 385 -19.24 11.19 -1.66
C THR A 385 -19.24 10.79 -3.13
N VAL A 386 -20.30 10.12 -3.60
CA VAL A 386 -20.46 9.69 -4.99
C VAL A 386 -21.43 10.62 -5.70
N SER A 387 -20.96 11.25 -6.77
CA SER A 387 -21.73 12.21 -7.56
C SER A 387 -22.47 11.56 -8.73
N SER A 388 -21.90 10.51 -9.34
CA SER A 388 -22.59 9.74 -10.38
C SER A 388 -21.96 8.37 -10.58
N VAL A 389 -22.79 7.44 -11.05
CA VAL A 389 -22.38 6.11 -11.48
C VAL A 389 -23.00 5.86 -12.85
N THR A 390 -22.16 5.75 -13.88
CA THR A 390 -22.62 5.66 -15.27
C THR A 390 -21.88 4.55 -16.03
N SER A 391 -22.48 4.08 -17.11
CA SER A 391 -21.83 3.19 -18.07
C SER A 391 -21.68 3.91 -19.41
N SER A 392 -20.54 3.70 -20.09
CA SER A 392 -20.31 4.23 -21.44
C SER A 392 -21.07 3.50 -22.54
N ASN A 393 -21.62 2.31 -22.26
CA ASN A 393 -22.36 1.51 -23.22
C ASN A 393 -23.72 1.06 -22.64
N PRO A 394 -24.85 1.37 -23.31
CA PRO A 394 -26.20 1.16 -22.78
C PRO A 394 -26.59 -0.31 -22.56
N VAL A 395 -25.85 -1.27 -23.15
CA VAL A 395 -26.07 -2.71 -22.86
C VAL A 395 -25.63 -3.08 -21.44
N PHE A 396 -24.82 -2.23 -20.79
CA PHE A 396 -24.50 -2.37 -19.37
C PHE A 396 -25.24 -1.28 -18.60
N THR A 397 -26.29 -1.66 -17.88
CA THR A 397 -27.06 -0.76 -17.02
C THR A 397 -26.58 -0.89 -15.59
N VAL A 398 -26.61 0.19 -14.82
CA VAL A 398 -26.16 0.20 -13.43
C VAL A 398 -27.36 0.48 -12.53
N GLU A 399 -27.57 -0.35 -11.50
CA GLU A 399 -28.57 -0.09 -10.47
C GLU A 399 -28.02 0.88 -9.40
N ASN A 400 -28.92 1.42 -8.58
CA ASN A 400 -28.58 2.45 -7.59
C ASN A 400 -27.38 2.08 -6.72
N PHE A 401 -26.40 2.99 -6.66
CA PHE A 401 -25.24 2.94 -5.77
C PHE A 401 -25.42 3.98 -4.64
N PRO A 402 -24.99 3.72 -3.39
CA PRO A 402 -25.09 4.69 -2.31
C PRO A 402 -24.35 6.00 -2.64
N THR A 403 -24.97 7.13 -2.34
CA THR A 403 -24.36 8.46 -2.53
C THR A 403 -23.21 8.74 -1.56
N THR A 404 -23.09 7.95 -0.50
CA THR A 404 -22.03 8.06 0.51
C THR A 404 -21.52 6.68 0.92
N VAL A 405 -20.20 6.51 0.99
CA VAL A 405 -19.54 5.34 1.60
C VAL A 405 -18.67 5.81 2.76
N LEU A 406 -18.99 5.39 3.99
CA LEU A 406 -18.26 5.82 5.19
C LEU A 406 -16.85 5.19 5.24
N PRO A 407 -15.91 5.74 6.03
CA PRO A 407 -14.60 5.14 6.26
C PRO A 407 -14.69 3.67 6.68
N ASN A 408 -13.83 2.82 6.09
CA ASN A 408 -13.82 1.36 6.27
C ASN A 408 -15.14 0.66 5.88
N GLN A 409 -15.96 1.28 5.04
CA GLN A 409 -17.15 0.64 4.47
C GLN A 409 -17.00 0.45 2.97
N TYR A 410 -17.91 -0.33 2.40
CA TYR A 410 -18.01 -0.55 0.97
C TYR A 410 -19.46 -0.45 0.52
N GLY A 411 -19.67 -0.02 -0.72
CA GLY A 411 -20.93 -0.15 -1.45
C GLY A 411 -20.76 -1.10 -2.63
N PHE A 412 -21.85 -1.62 -3.17
CA PHE A 412 -21.81 -2.41 -4.40
C PHE A 412 -22.51 -1.68 -5.55
N ALA A 413 -21.79 -1.51 -6.66
CA ALA A 413 -22.40 -1.11 -7.93
C ALA A 413 -22.82 -2.37 -8.66
N LYS A 414 -24.13 -2.61 -8.75
CA LYS A 414 -24.66 -3.75 -9.50
C LYS A 414 -24.80 -3.36 -10.97
N VAL A 415 -24.02 -4.00 -11.81
CA VAL A 415 -24.00 -3.79 -13.26
C VAL A 415 -24.72 -4.95 -13.93
N LYS A 416 -25.73 -4.66 -14.73
CA LYS A 416 -26.53 -5.62 -15.49
C LYS A 416 -26.16 -5.54 -16.97
N PHE A 417 -25.73 -6.66 -17.55
CA PHE A 417 -25.49 -6.80 -18.98
C PHE A 417 -26.74 -7.35 -19.69
N THR A 418 -27.19 -6.67 -20.74
CA THR A 418 -28.34 -7.03 -21.59
C THR A 418 -27.98 -6.77 -23.07
N PRO A 419 -27.46 -7.77 -23.80
CA PRO A 419 -27.06 -7.61 -25.19
C PRO A 419 -28.25 -7.42 -26.12
N THR A 420 -28.02 -6.74 -27.24
CA THR A 420 -29.05 -6.39 -28.23
C THR A 420 -28.95 -7.19 -29.53
N ALA A 421 -27.83 -7.86 -29.78
CA ALA A 421 -27.56 -8.62 -31.00
C ALA A 421 -26.78 -9.90 -30.69
N ALA A 422 -27.08 -10.96 -31.44
CA ALA A 422 -26.41 -12.25 -31.31
C ALA A 422 -25.01 -12.20 -31.94
N ASN A 423 -24.15 -13.13 -31.54
CA ASN A 423 -22.77 -13.30 -32.01
C ASN A 423 -21.93 -12.01 -31.97
N THR A 424 -22.15 -11.19 -30.94
CA THR A 424 -21.55 -9.85 -30.79
C THR A 424 -20.83 -9.75 -29.45
N ALA A 425 -19.62 -9.21 -29.46
CA ALA A 425 -18.88 -8.82 -28.27
C ALA A 425 -19.15 -7.35 -27.95
N TYR A 426 -19.35 -7.05 -26.67
CA TYR A 426 -19.64 -5.73 -26.15
C TYR A 426 -18.57 -5.32 -25.15
N THR A 427 -18.08 -4.10 -25.31
CA THR A 427 -17.18 -3.45 -24.37
C THR A 427 -17.81 -2.18 -23.83
N GLY A 428 -17.55 -1.86 -22.57
CA GLY A 428 -18.02 -0.66 -21.91
C GLY A 428 -17.13 -0.30 -20.73
N GLU A 429 -17.45 0.79 -20.07
CA GLU A 429 -16.75 1.26 -18.88
C GLU A 429 -17.76 1.78 -17.87
N LEU A 430 -17.70 1.24 -16.65
CA LEU A 430 -18.37 1.81 -15.48
C LEU A 430 -17.52 2.96 -14.96
N THR A 431 -18.07 4.17 -14.91
CA THR A 431 -17.44 5.36 -14.32
C THR A 431 -18.17 5.73 -13.03
N ILE A 432 -17.41 5.83 -11.92
CA ILE A 432 -17.91 6.29 -10.62
C ILE A 432 -17.19 7.60 -10.28
N ASN A 433 -17.88 8.71 -10.46
CA ASN A 433 -17.38 10.04 -10.06
C ASN A 433 -17.62 10.23 -8.56
N ASN A 434 -16.59 10.65 -7.83
CA ASN A 434 -16.60 10.74 -6.38
C ASN A 434 -15.61 11.81 -5.86
N SER A 435 -15.57 11.98 -4.54
CA SER A 435 -14.77 13.01 -3.86
C SER A 435 -13.28 12.72 -3.70
N ASP A 436 -12.79 11.53 -4.08
CA ASP A 436 -11.35 11.21 -4.08
C ASP A 436 -10.78 11.27 -5.50
N SER A 437 -11.10 10.26 -6.32
CA SER A 437 -10.64 10.18 -7.71
C SER A 437 -11.65 9.41 -8.57
N THR A 438 -11.86 9.81 -9.83
CA THR A 438 -12.79 9.10 -10.72
C THR A 438 -12.35 7.65 -10.90
N LEU A 439 -13.19 6.72 -10.46
CA LEU A 439 -12.94 5.30 -10.55
C LEU A 439 -13.54 4.76 -11.85
N ARG A 440 -12.78 3.95 -12.58
CA ARG A 440 -13.18 3.32 -13.83
C ARG A 440 -13.02 1.81 -13.74
N VAL A 441 -14.02 1.07 -14.23
CA VAL A 441 -14.02 -0.40 -14.28
C VAL A 441 -14.40 -0.85 -15.69
N SER A 442 -13.54 -1.62 -16.34
CA SER A 442 -13.79 -2.14 -17.68
C SER A 442 -14.89 -3.21 -17.65
N LEU A 443 -15.81 -3.16 -18.61
CA LEU A 443 -16.94 -4.07 -18.74
C LEU A 443 -16.85 -4.80 -20.07
N ASN A 444 -16.90 -6.13 -20.05
CA ASN A 444 -16.87 -6.96 -21.25
C ASN A 444 -17.96 -8.02 -21.19
N GLY A 445 -18.74 -8.17 -22.25
CA GLY A 445 -19.79 -9.18 -22.36
C GLY A 445 -19.88 -9.73 -23.78
N ILE A 446 -20.36 -10.97 -23.92
CA ILE A 446 -20.54 -11.63 -25.22
C ILE A 446 -21.98 -12.17 -25.30
N CYS A 447 -22.62 -11.98 -26.44
CA CYS A 447 -23.90 -12.60 -26.76
C CYS A 447 -23.74 -13.55 -27.94
N GLY A 448 -24.29 -14.75 -27.84
CA GLY A 448 -24.09 -15.83 -28.82
C GLY A 448 -22.65 -16.34 -28.83
N VAL A 449 -22.30 -17.08 -29.87
CA VAL A 449 -20.92 -17.56 -30.06
C VAL A 449 -20.34 -16.88 -31.28
N VAL A 450 -19.32 -16.06 -31.06
CA VAL A 450 -18.59 -15.42 -32.17
C VAL A 450 -17.91 -16.58 -32.93
N ASN A 451 -18.20 -16.78 -34.21
CA ASN A 451 -17.77 -17.92 -35.07
C ASN A 451 -18.62 -19.19 -35.03
N GLY A 452 -19.76 -19.22 -35.73
CA GLY A 452 -20.34 -20.46 -36.29
C GLY A 452 -20.56 -21.63 -35.33
N ILE A 453 -20.67 -21.35 -34.03
CA ILE A 453 -20.83 -22.35 -32.98
C ILE A 453 -22.24 -22.29 -32.43
N SER A 454 -22.82 -23.46 -32.25
CA SER A 454 -24.15 -23.61 -31.66
C SER A 454 -24.08 -24.46 -30.40
N ILE A 455 -24.87 -24.07 -29.39
CA ILE A 455 -25.18 -24.96 -28.27
C ILE A 455 -26.21 -25.97 -28.79
N ILE A 456 -25.90 -27.26 -28.64
CA ILE A 456 -26.73 -28.35 -29.18
C ILE A 456 -27.44 -29.16 -28.09
N SER A 457 -27.15 -28.89 -26.81
CA SER A 457 -27.88 -29.46 -25.68
C SER A 457 -27.85 -28.50 -24.48
N GLY A 458 -28.98 -28.42 -23.76
CA GLY A 458 -29.08 -27.70 -22.49
C GLY A 458 -28.69 -28.52 -21.26
N GLU A 459 -28.38 -29.82 -21.43
CA GLU A 459 -27.88 -30.65 -20.33
C GLU A 459 -26.41 -30.36 -20.04
N ILE A 460 -26.06 -30.23 -18.76
CA ILE A 460 -24.68 -30.02 -18.31
C ILE A 460 -23.94 -31.37 -18.42
N PRO A 461 -22.93 -31.51 -19.29
CA PRO A 461 -22.20 -32.75 -19.45
C PRO A 461 -21.34 -33.03 -18.21
N ARG A 462 -21.01 -34.30 -17.95
CA ARG A 462 -20.24 -34.70 -16.76
C ARG A 462 -18.71 -34.58 -16.93
N SER A 463 -18.23 -34.49 -18.17
CA SER A 463 -16.79 -34.44 -18.46
C SER A 463 -16.50 -33.66 -19.75
N PHE A 464 -15.25 -33.24 -19.89
CA PHE A 464 -14.74 -32.70 -21.15
C PHE A 464 -14.69 -33.82 -22.19
N ALA A 465 -15.16 -33.56 -23.41
CA ALA A 465 -15.04 -34.50 -24.51
C ALA A 465 -14.93 -33.79 -25.86
N LEU A 466 -14.07 -34.30 -26.75
CA LEU A 466 -14.06 -33.96 -28.18
C LEU A 466 -14.58 -35.16 -28.98
N LYS A 467 -15.62 -34.97 -29.79
CA LYS A 467 -16.17 -36.01 -30.67
C LYS A 467 -15.44 -36.07 -32.01
N GLN A 468 -15.62 -37.19 -32.70
CA GLN A 468 -15.18 -37.32 -34.09
C GLN A 468 -15.95 -36.32 -34.96
N ASN A 469 -15.25 -35.61 -35.84
CA ASN A 469 -15.88 -34.72 -36.80
C ASN A 469 -16.82 -35.52 -37.72
N TYR A 470 -17.95 -34.92 -38.12
CA TYR A 470 -18.92 -35.59 -38.97
C TYR A 470 -19.37 -34.67 -40.13
N PRO A 471 -19.32 -35.15 -41.39
CA PRO A 471 -18.78 -36.44 -41.84
C PRO A 471 -17.24 -36.53 -41.70
N ASN A 472 -16.68 -37.74 -41.73
CA ASN A 472 -15.24 -38.01 -41.87
C ASN A 472 -15.02 -39.35 -42.61
N PRO A 473 -14.48 -39.37 -43.86
CA PRO A 473 -13.98 -38.23 -44.62
C PRO A 473 -15.04 -37.18 -44.97
N PHE A 474 -14.65 -35.93 -45.24
CA PHE A 474 -15.56 -34.82 -45.53
C PHE A 474 -15.20 -34.07 -46.83
N ASN A 475 -16.17 -33.38 -47.43
CA ASN A 475 -16.02 -32.55 -48.64
C ASN A 475 -17.01 -31.37 -48.68
N PRO A 476 -16.55 -30.11 -48.74
CA PRO A 476 -15.42 -29.56 -48.01
C PRO A 476 -15.83 -29.13 -46.58
N VAL A 477 -17.06 -29.43 -46.14
CA VAL A 477 -17.63 -29.00 -44.85
C VAL A 477 -17.78 -30.19 -43.90
N THR A 478 -17.45 -29.98 -42.63
CA THR A 478 -17.67 -30.92 -41.53
C THR A 478 -18.08 -30.16 -40.28
N ASN A 479 -18.65 -30.86 -39.29
CA ASN A 479 -18.87 -30.30 -37.97
C ASN A 479 -18.04 -31.01 -36.91
N ILE A 480 -17.70 -30.29 -35.85
CA ILE A 480 -16.92 -30.75 -34.71
C ILE A 480 -17.73 -30.48 -33.44
N GLU A 481 -18.07 -31.54 -32.73
CA GLU A 481 -18.79 -31.46 -31.45
C GLU A 481 -17.83 -31.65 -30.27
N PHE A 482 -18.07 -30.89 -29.19
CA PHE A 482 -17.36 -31.05 -27.93
C PHE A 482 -18.26 -30.69 -26.74
N SER A 483 -17.94 -31.23 -25.58
CA SER A 483 -18.66 -30.96 -24.33
C SER A 483 -17.74 -30.39 -23.28
N ILE A 484 -18.23 -29.42 -22.52
CA ILE A 484 -17.53 -28.84 -21.36
C ILE A 484 -18.42 -28.92 -20.12
N PRO A 485 -17.97 -29.59 -19.03
CA PRO A 485 -18.80 -29.84 -17.85
C PRO A 485 -18.89 -28.63 -16.93
N VAL A 486 -17.98 -27.68 -17.11
CA VAL A 486 -17.88 -26.44 -16.37
C VAL A 486 -17.55 -25.34 -17.36
N SER A 487 -17.99 -24.12 -17.07
CA SER A 487 -17.60 -22.96 -17.87
C SER A 487 -16.08 -22.86 -17.90
N SER A 488 -15.50 -22.84 -19.11
CA SER A 488 -14.05 -23.01 -19.33
C SER A 488 -13.60 -22.15 -20.49
N GLU A 489 -12.34 -21.71 -20.50
CA GLU A 489 -11.73 -21.23 -21.74
C GLU A 489 -11.50 -22.42 -22.68
N VAL A 490 -11.98 -22.29 -23.91
CA VAL A 490 -11.95 -23.33 -24.92
C VAL A 490 -11.21 -22.81 -26.14
N LYS A 491 -10.23 -23.60 -26.60
CA LYS A 491 -9.54 -23.36 -27.85
C LYS A 491 -9.63 -24.58 -28.77
N LEU A 492 -10.00 -24.35 -30.02
CA LEU A 492 -10.10 -25.37 -31.07
C LEU A 492 -9.28 -24.95 -32.29
N VAL A 493 -8.21 -25.68 -32.59
CA VAL A 493 -7.23 -25.35 -33.63
C VAL A 493 -7.11 -26.50 -34.63
N ILE A 494 -6.99 -26.17 -35.92
CA ILE A 494 -6.73 -27.13 -36.99
C ILE A 494 -5.26 -27.08 -37.43
N PHE A 495 -4.65 -28.24 -37.60
CA PHE A 495 -3.28 -28.44 -38.06
C PHE A 495 -3.22 -29.32 -39.31
N ASP A 496 -2.23 -29.08 -40.17
CA ASP A 496 -1.86 -30.02 -41.24
C ASP A 496 -0.96 -31.16 -40.72
N ILE A 497 -0.57 -32.08 -41.61
CA ILE A 497 0.27 -33.24 -41.27
C ILE A 497 1.68 -32.87 -40.78
N THR A 498 2.17 -31.65 -41.08
CA THR A 498 3.47 -31.15 -40.61
C THR A 498 3.37 -30.51 -39.22
N GLY A 499 2.16 -30.40 -38.67
CA GLY A 499 1.90 -29.73 -37.40
C GLY A 499 1.74 -28.21 -37.52
N LYS A 500 1.66 -27.66 -38.74
CA LYS A 500 1.42 -26.23 -38.95
C LYS A 500 -0.06 -25.92 -38.71
N GLN A 501 -0.33 -24.88 -37.93
CA GLN A 501 -1.69 -24.36 -37.73
C GLN A 501 -2.24 -23.79 -39.04
N VAL A 502 -3.36 -24.33 -39.51
CA VAL A 502 -4.05 -23.90 -40.75
C VAL A 502 -5.37 -23.17 -40.48
N ALA A 503 -5.96 -23.32 -39.29
CA ALA A 503 -7.12 -22.53 -38.87
C ALA A 503 -7.24 -22.47 -37.33
N LEU A 504 -7.75 -21.36 -36.81
CA LEU A 504 -8.23 -21.20 -35.43
C LEU A 504 -9.76 -21.11 -35.49
N LEU A 505 -10.47 -22.11 -34.96
CA LEU A 505 -11.93 -22.15 -35.02
C LEU A 505 -12.59 -21.49 -33.82
N LEU A 506 -11.99 -21.66 -32.64
CA LEU A 506 -12.51 -21.16 -31.38
C LEU A 506 -11.35 -20.80 -30.44
N ASP A 507 -11.51 -19.69 -29.72
CA ASP A 507 -10.62 -19.24 -28.63
C ASP A 507 -11.43 -18.35 -27.68
N GLN A 508 -12.34 -18.96 -26.90
CA GLN A 508 -13.35 -18.25 -26.11
C GLN A 508 -13.70 -18.96 -24.80
N TYR A 509 -14.20 -18.20 -23.84
CA TYR A 509 -14.81 -18.72 -22.63
C TYR A 509 -16.27 -19.11 -22.87
N LEU A 510 -16.57 -20.38 -22.66
CA LEU A 510 -17.89 -20.96 -22.90
C LEU A 510 -18.50 -21.45 -21.58
N ARG A 511 -19.84 -21.47 -21.48
CA ARG A 511 -20.57 -22.01 -20.32
C ARG A 511 -20.55 -23.53 -20.33
N ALA A 512 -20.82 -24.17 -19.19
CA ALA A 512 -21.03 -25.62 -19.17
C ALA A 512 -22.13 -26.02 -20.18
N GLY A 513 -21.83 -26.97 -21.06
CA GLY A 513 -22.73 -27.34 -22.15
C GLY A 513 -22.06 -28.16 -23.25
N THR A 514 -22.87 -28.54 -24.24
CA THR A 514 -22.40 -29.25 -25.44
C THR A 514 -22.51 -28.34 -26.65
N TYR A 515 -21.42 -28.25 -27.40
CA TYR A 515 -21.22 -27.30 -28.49
C TYR A 515 -20.92 -28.02 -29.80
N LYS A 516 -21.27 -27.36 -30.90
CA LYS A 516 -20.97 -27.78 -32.27
C LYS A 516 -20.38 -26.61 -33.05
N VAL A 517 -19.28 -26.84 -33.76
CA VAL A 517 -18.62 -25.89 -34.67
C VAL A 517 -18.72 -26.42 -36.09
N ASP A 518 -19.14 -25.59 -37.05
CA ASP A 518 -19.04 -25.91 -38.48
C ASP A 518 -17.72 -25.40 -39.07
N TRP A 519 -17.03 -26.21 -39.87
CA TRP A 519 -15.77 -25.84 -40.51
C TRP A 519 -15.77 -26.17 -42.01
N SER A 520 -15.35 -25.20 -42.83
CA SER A 520 -15.17 -25.34 -44.28
C SER A 520 -13.69 -25.30 -44.65
N ALA A 521 -13.21 -26.38 -45.27
CA ALA A 521 -11.85 -26.54 -45.74
C ALA A 521 -11.70 -26.31 -47.25
N ALA A 522 -12.62 -25.56 -47.88
CA ALA A 522 -12.67 -25.39 -49.33
C ALA A 522 -11.35 -24.89 -49.95
N LYS A 523 -10.60 -24.06 -49.20
CA LYS A 523 -9.31 -23.48 -49.60
C LYS A 523 -8.09 -24.37 -49.31
N LEU A 524 -8.29 -25.57 -48.75
CA LEU A 524 -7.21 -26.49 -48.40
C LEU A 524 -7.15 -27.68 -49.38
N PRO A 525 -5.97 -28.27 -49.62
CA PRO A 525 -5.83 -29.47 -50.45
C PRO A 525 -6.40 -30.72 -49.75
N SER A 526 -6.83 -31.72 -50.51
CA SER A 526 -7.20 -33.04 -49.96
C SER A 526 -6.03 -33.62 -49.17
N GLY A 527 -6.33 -34.29 -48.06
CA GLY A 527 -5.30 -34.79 -47.17
C GLY A 527 -5.77 -35.03 -45.75
N VAL A 528 -4.81 -35.36 -44.89
CA VAL A 528 -5.03 -35.61 -43.47
C VAL A 528 -4.78 -34.32 -42.68
N TYR A 529 -5.73 -33.99 -41.80
CA TYR A 529 -5.65 -32.86 -40.88
C TYR A 529 -5.91 -33.34 -39.45
N PHE A 530 -5.47 -32.53 -38.49
CA PHE A 530 -5.71 -32.76 -37.07
C PHE A 530 -6.43 -31.57 -36.47
N TYR A 531 -7.34 -31.83 -35.55
CA TYR A 531 -7.98 -30.79 -34.77
C TYR A 531 -7.74 -31.05 -33.29
N ARG A 532 -7.29 -30.01 -32.58
CA ARG A 532 -6.95 -30.06 -31.16
C ARG A 532 -7.89 -29.16 -30.38
N PHE A 533 -8.55 -29.76 -29.40
CA PHE A 533 -9.36 -29.11 -28.40
C PHE A 533 -8.56 -29.00 -27.10
N THR A 534 -8.48 -27.81 -26.54
CA THR A 534 -7.91 -27.57 -25.20
C THR A 534 -8.89 -26.77 -24.37
N ALA A 535 -9.13 -27.23 -23.14
CA ALA A 535 -9.92 -26.52 -22.14
C ALA A 535 -9.40 -26.87 -20.74
N GLU A 536 -9.11 -25.87 -19.90
CA GLU A 536 -8.54 -26.09 -18.56
C GLU A 536 -7.28 -27.00 -18.64
N ASN A 537 -7.26 -28.10 -17.87
CA ASN A 537 -6.22 -29.12 -17.88
C ASN A 537 -6.48 -30.26 -18.90
N TYR A 538 -7.49 -30.12 -19.75
CA TYR A 538 -7.90 -31.12 -20.73
C TYR A 538 -7.39 -30.76 -22.13
N SER A 539 -6.78 -31.73 -22.81
CA SER A 539 -6.33 -31.60 -24.20
C SER A 539 -6.62 -32.89 -24.95
N GLN A 540 -7.34 -32.78 -26.07
CA GLN A 540 -7.63 -33.92 -26.94
C GLN A 540 -7.40 -33.53 -28.41
N THR A 541 -6.73 -34.40 -29.16
CA THR A 541 -6.51 -34.24 -30.60
C THR A 541 -7.19 -35.39 -31.35
N ARG A 542 -7.81 -35.08 -32.48
CA ARG A 542 -8.41 -36.07 -33.39
C ARG A 542 -7.99 -35.81 -34.84
N LYS A 543 -8.06 -36.88 -35.64
CA LYS A 543 -7.70 -36.89 -37.07
C LYS A 543 -8.97 -36.72 -37.92
N MET A 544 -8.87 -35.98 -39.02
CA MET A 544 -9.91 -35.86 -40.05
C MET A 544 -9.30 -35.95 -41.44
N ILE A 545 -10.10 -36.38 -42.42
CA ILE A 545 -9.68 -36.63 -43.81
C ILE A 545 -10.53 -35.77 -44.74
N LEU A 546 -9.90 -34.86 -45.46
CA LEU A 546 -10.54 -34.06 -46.52
C LEU A 546 -10.37 -34.78 -47.86
N ILE A 547 -11.48 -35.06 -48.54
CA ILE A 547 -11.51 -35.60 -49.91
C ILE A 547 -12.23 -34.57 -50.76
N LYS A 548 -11.64 -34.19 -51.91
CA LYS A 548 -12.27 -33.26 -52.86
C LYS A 548 -12.90 -34.01 -54.01
#